data_AF-A0A0B6Z7Z7-F1
#
_entry.id   AF-A0A0B6Z7Z7-F1
#
_cell.length_a   1.000
_cell.length_b   1.000
_cell.length_c   1.000
_cell.angle_alpha   90.00
_cell.angle_beta   90.00
_cell.angle_gamma   90.00
#
_symmetry.space_group_name_H-M   'P 1'
#
loop_
_entity.id
_entity.type
_entity.pdbx_description
1 polymer ?
#
loop_
_entity_poly.entity_id
_entity_poly.type
_entity_poly.pdbx_seq_one_letter_code
_entity_poly.pdbx_strand_id
1 'polypeptide(L)' 'LFESQHEDENDVQTIAYKCEVVPHAQYKKQISDAAKKGETLKANIFFLAGFYDPTAKTITFYQGVS' A
#
# COMPACT_ATOMS: atom_id res chain seq x y z
N LEU A 1 -0.89 -1.78 -2.83
CA LEU A 1 -1.76 -0.70 -3.34
C LEU A 1 -1.13 -0.11 -4.58
N PHE A 2 -1.94 0.34 -5.53
CA PHE A 2 -1.47 1.17 -6.64
C PHE A 2 -1.86 2.61 -6.36
N GLU A 3 -0.91 3.52 -6.48
CA GLU A 3 -1.14 4.96 -6.40
C GLU A 3 -1.77 5.46 -7.70
N SER A 4 -2.59 6.50 -7.61
CA SER A 4 -3.22 7.15 -8.74
C SER A 4 -3.21 8.65 -8.48
N GLN A 5 -3.10 9.45 -9.55
CA GLN A 5 -3.21 10.92 -9.49
C GLN A 5 -4.66 11.42 -9.39
N HIS A 6 -5.64 10.52 -9.47
CA HIS A 6 -7.04 10.89 -9.38
C HIS A 6 -7.41 11.21 -7.93
N GLU A 7 -7.88 12.44 -7.71
CA GLU A 7 -8.33 12.93 -6.41
C GLU A 7 -9.78 13.42 -6.51
N ASP A 8 -10.54 13.22 -5.44
CA ASP A 8 -11.94 13.61 -5.29
C ASP A 8 -12.23 14.09 -3.85
N GLU A 9 -13.32 14.83 -3.69
CA GLU A 9 -13.77 15.32 -2.39
C GLU A 9 -14.68 14.28 -1.72
N ASN A 10 -14.38 13.96 -0.46
CA ASN A 10 -15.13 13.01 0.35
C ASN A 10 -15.45 13.61 1.73
N ASP A 11 -16.55 13.17 2.35
CA ASP A 11 -16.92 13.61 3.70
C ASP A 11 -15.99 12.96 4.74
N VAL A 12 -15.48 13.76 5.69
CA VAL A 12 -14.58 13.31 6.76
C VAL A 12 -15.16 12.16 7.58
N GLN A 13 -16.48 12.11 7.75
CA GLN A 13 -17.17 11.05 8.50
C GLN A 13 -17.14 9.68 7.79
N THR A 14 -16.72 9.63 6.52
CA THR A 14 -16.54 8.38 5.79
C THR A 14 -15.17 7.73 6.03
N ILE A 15 -14.26 8.41 6.72
CA ILE A 15 -12.93 7.88 7.04
C ILE A 15 -13.07 6.79 8.12
N ALA A 16 -12.73 5.54 7.77
CA ALA A 16 -12.83 4.42 8.70
C ALA A 16 -11.70 4.38 9.74
N TYR A 17 -10.44 4.37 9.29
CA TYR A 17 -9.27 4.29 10.16
C TYR A 17 -7.98 4.71 9.43
N LYS A 18 -6.94 5.00 10.22
CA LYS A 18 -5.61 5.32 9.71
C LYS A 18 -4.84 4.04 9.32
N CYS A 19 -4.25 4.05 8.13
CA CYS A 19 -3.34 3.01 7.66
C CYS A 19 -1.96 3.58 7.33
N GLU A 20 -0.99 2.69 7.12
CA GLU A 20 0.36 3.02 6.67
C GLU A 20 0.62 2.37 5.31
N VAL A 21 1.19 3.15 4.38
CA VAL A 21 1.63 2.66 3.08
C VAL A 21 3.14 2.83 3.00
N VAL A 22 3.86 1.72 2.85
CA VAL A 22 5.34 1.70 2.86
C VAL A 22 5.92 1.13 1.57
N PRO A 23 7.21 1.33 1.27
CA PRO A 23 7.87 0.67 0.15
C PRO A 23 7.85 -0.86 0.28
N HIS A 24 7.79 -1.58 -0.85
CA HIS A 24 7.73 -3.05 -0.89
C HIS A 24 8.88 -3.73 -0.10
N ALA A 25 10.10 -3.22 -0.21
CA ALA A 25 11.24 -3.75 0.53
C ALA A 25 11.07 -3.63 2.05
N GLN A 26 10.52 -2.51 2.53
CA GLN A 26 10.24 -2.29 3.94
C GLN A 26 9.13 -3.22 4.43
N TYR A 27 8.06 -3.37 3.64
CA TYR A 27 6.97 -4.29 3.95
C TYR A 27 7.46 -5.74 4.12
N LYS A 28 8.27 -6.24 3.18
CA LYS A 28 8.88 -7.58 3.26
C LYS A 28 9.73 -7.75 4.52
N LYS A 29 10.51 -6.73 4.89
CA LYS A 29 11.32 -6.74 6.11
C LYS A 29 10.42 -6.85 7.35
N GLN A 30 9.36 -6.05 7.44
CA GLN A 30 8.44 -6.07 8.57
C GLN A 30 7.70 -7.41 8.71
N ILE A 31 7.28 -8.03 7.59
CA ILE A 31 6.71 -9.38 7.59
C ILE A 31 7.72 -10.39 8.14
N SER A 32 8.96 -10.36 7.63
CA SER A 32 10.01 -11.27 8.08
C SER A 32 10.30 -11.13 9.57
N ASP A 33 10.34 -9.89 10.07
CA ASP A 33 10.63 -9.59 11.48
C ASP A 33 9.46 -9.99 12.39
N ALA A 34 8.20 -9.83 11.95
CA ALA A 34 7.03 -10.33 12.67
C ALA A 34 7.04 -11.87 12.75
N ALA A 35 7.31 -12.54 11.63
CA ALA A 35 7.37 -14.01 11.59
C ALA A 35 8.44 -14.58 12.52
N LYS A 36 9.63 -13.96 12.59
CA LYS A 36 10.70 -14.35 13.53
C LYS A 36 10.30 -14.25 14.99
N LYS A 37 9.37 -13.35 15.32
CA LYS A 37 8.83 -13.16 16.66
C LYS A 37 7.58 -14.00 16.94
N GLY A 38 7.12 -14.80 15.97
CA GLY A 38 5.85 -15.53 16.07
C GLY A 38 4.62 -14.62 16.01
N GLU A 39 4.77 -13.40 15.48
CA GLU A 39 3.71 -12.40 15.35
C GLU A 39 3.25 -12.29 13.90
N THR A 40 2.06 -11.71 13.69
CA THR A 40 1.58 -11.31 12.36
C THR A 40 1.79 -9.82 12.13
N LEU A 41 1.95 -9.43 10.86
CA LEU A 41 1.99 -8.01 10.52
C LEU A 41 0.64 -7.35 10.85
N LYS A 42 0.69 -6.10 11.33
CA LYS A 42 -0.52 -5.30 11.57
C LYS A 42 -1.37 -5.21 10.31
N ALA A 43 -2.68 -5.39 10.46
CA ALA A 43 -3.64 -5.41 9.35
C ALA A 43 -3.76 -4.07 8.59
N ASN A 44 -3.31 -2.96 9.18
CA ASN A 44 -3.39 -1.63 8.60
C ASN A 44 -2.10 -1.17 7.90
N ILE A 45 -1.15 -2.08 7.64
CA ILE A 45 0.07 -1.79 6.89
C ILE A 45 -0.05 -2.40 5.49
N PHE A 46 0.18 -1.57 4.48
CA PHE A 46 0.17 -1.96 3.06
C PHE A 46 1.49 -1.54 2.40
N PHE A 47 1.78 -2.13 1.23
CA PHE A 47 2.90 -1.66 0.41
C PHE A 47 2.44 -1.01 -0.89
N LEU A 48 3.25 -0.06 -1.37
CA LEU A 48 3.06 0.58 -2.66
C LEU A 48 3.66 -0.30 -3.77
N ALA A 49 2.80 -0.79 -4.66
CA ALA A 49 3.12 -1.75 -5.71
C ALA A 49 3.47 -1.09 -7.05
N GLY A 50 2.97 0.12 -7.27
CA GLY A 50 3.08 0.80 -8.55
C GLY A 50 2.08 1.94 -8.70
N PHE A 51 1.87 2.34 -9.95
CA PHE A 51 0.99 3.43 -10.34
C PHE A 51 -0.10 2.92 -11.30
N TYR A 52 -1.32 3.41 -11.10
CA TYR A 52 -2.46 3.20 -11.97
C TYR A 52 -2.92 4.55 -12.55
N ASP A 53 -2.95 4.63 -13.88
CA ASP A 53 -3.55 5.74 -14.60
C ASP A 53 -4.99 5.35 -15.01
N PRO A 54 -6.03 5.93 -14.38
CA PRO A 54 -7.41 5.62 -14.72
C PRO A 54 -7.86 6.18 -16.08
N THR A 55 -7.24 7.26 -16.57
CA THR A 55 -7.56 7.87 -17.86
C THR A 55 -7.02 7.03 -19.01
N ALA A 56 -5.76 6.60 -18.90
CA ALA A 56 -5.12 5.72 -19.89
C ALA A 56 -5.49 4.24 -19.70
N LYS A 57 -6.08 3.87 -18.54
CA LYS A 57 -6.35 2.48 -18.12
C LYS A 57 -5.09 1.62 -18.09
N THR A 58 -3.98 2.19 -17.64
CA THR A 58 -2.66 1.52 -17.60
C THR A 58 -2.19 1.31 -16.18
N ILE A 59 -1.55 0.16 -15.93
CA ILE A 59 -0.92 -0.17 -14.64
C ILE A 59 0.58 -0.33 -14.87
N THR A 60 1.39 0.33 -14.04
CA THR A 60 2.85 0.21 -14.03
C THR A 60 3.30 -0.26 -12.66
N PHE A 61 4.11 -1.31 -12.59
CA PHE A 61 4.68 -1.80 -11.33
C PHE A 61 5.98 -1.06 -11.02
N TYR A 62 6.21 -0.76 -9.74
CA TYR A 62 7.50 -0.20 -9.30
C TYR A 62 8.57 -1.27 -9.26
N GLN A 63 9.83 -0.84 -9.43
CA GLN A 63 10.97 -1.73 -9.49
C GLN A 63 11.06 -2.61 -8.23
N GLY A 64 11.29 -3.90 -8.43
CA GLY A 64 11.39 -4.88 -7.34
C GLY A 64 10.04 -5.30 -6.75
N VAL A 65 8.93 -4.90 -7.36
CA VAL A 65 7.60 -5.49 -7.15
C VAL A 65 7.34 -6.46 -8.31
N SER A 66 7.24 -7.76 -8.02
CA SER A 66 7.00 -8.84 -8.99
C SER A 66 6.15 -9.93 -8.40
#